data_AF-A0ABC8SZM8-F1
#
_entry.id   AF-A0ABC8SZM8-F1
#
_cell.length_a   1.000
_cell.length_b   1.000
_cell.length_c   1.000
_cell.angle_alpha   90.00
_cell.angle_beta   90.00
_cell.angle_gamma   90.00
#
_symmetry.space_group_name_H-M   'P 1'
#
loop_
_entity.id
_entity.type
_entity.pdbx_description
1 polymer ?
#
loop_
_entity_poly.entity_id
_entity_poly.type
_entity_poly.pdbx_seq_one_letter_code
_entity_poly.pdbx_strand_id
1 'polypeptide(L)'
;MDFILRLASDEESHHESVQQLFQQEVEHMAAEGFSQNQAAIFQRKRAEFLIREYSDFDYDPFVPFLALTNFDRYVSRYTLPDRTPDDYLELFAITCVVISWRIRSENFRLGEYLELNNINHPKLPEIQKMETLINSGLDWRPRSITALCFLSFFISLLNINEQHSEQDLKYKALKIVFRMHRDIKYTQFRPSIIAASAVLAISKTMGRYSDFKEAIVSSQFVNRVMGDLKKCMRDLMVTLITDSLTANAGILSPRASLSPPPGHDHEDTSDSSDPTDDDSSDPTDDDASDDDSTDDDGSSYSTGVGFFTLEMLWDFLLFVT
;
A
#
# COMPACT_ATOMS: atom_id res chain seq x y z
N MET A 1 -6.39 2.10 12.13
CA MET A 1 -5.27 2.92 12.64
C MET A 1 -4.19 2.04 13.26
N ASP A 2 -4.58 1.12 14.14
CA ASP A 2 -3.67 0.21 14.88
C ASP A 2 -2.74 -0.63 14.00
N PHE A 3 -3.24 -1.24 12.92
CA PHE A 3 -2.39 -2.03 12.02
C PHE A 3 -1.26 -1.19 11.42
N ILE A 4 -1.59 -0.01 10.87
CA ILE A 4 -0.63 0.90 10.23
C ILE A 4 0.44 1.39 11.22
N LEU A 5 0.04 1.73 12.45
CA LEU A 5 0.99 2.17 13.48
C LEU A 5 1.88 1.04 13.97
N ARG A 6 1.34 -0.19 14.07
CA ARG A 6 2.13 -1.38 14.36
C ARG A 6 3.21 -1.61 13.29
N LEU A 7 2.93 -1.34 12.02
CA LEU A 7 3.93 -1.50 10.94
C LEU A 7 5.16 -0.63 11.14
N ALA A 8 4.94 0.63 11.49
CA ALA A 8 6.03 1.56 11.65
C ALA A 8 6.82 1.28 12.94
N SER A 9 6.15 0.79 14.00
CA SER A 9 6.84 0.28 15.18
C SER A 9 7.67 -0.98 14.89
N ASP A 10 7.15 -1.90 14.07
CA ASP A 10 7.85 -3.13 13.70
C ASP A 10 9.09 -2.83 12.85
N GLU A 11 8.99 -1.95 11.84
CA GLU A 11 10.16 -1.49 11.07
C GLU A 11 11.21 -0.80 11.97
N GLU A 12 10.78 0.08 12.87
CA GLU A 12 11.71 0.81 13.75
C GLU A 12 12.41 -0.09 14.77
N SER A 13 11.78 -1.17 15.21
CA SER A 13 12.34 -2.08 16.21
C SER A 13 13.51 -2.95 15.70
N HIS A 14 13.62 -3.12 14.38
CA HIS A 14 14.53 -4.08 13.76
C HIS A 14 15.81 -3.47 13.18
N HIS A 15 15.94 -2.15 13.18
CA HIS A 15 17.07 -1.46 12.58
C HIS A 15 17.99 -0.83 13.63
N GLU A 16 19.27 -0.71 13.25
CA GLU A 16 20.32 -0.13 14.08
C GLU A 16 20.13 1.40 14.21
N SER A 17 21.13 2.11 14.76
CA SER A 17 21.05 3.57 14.96
C SER A 17 20.64 4.32 13.70
N VAL A 18 19.97 5.47 13.85
CA VAL A 18 19.56 6.32 12.71
C VAL A 18 20.73 6.64 11.76
N GLN A 19 21.96 6.74 12.28
CA GLN A 19 23.16 6.94 11.49
C GLN A 19 23.46 5.77 10.54
N GLN A 20 23.29 4.53 10.99
CA GLN A 20 23.47 3.33 10.16
C GLN A 20 22.40 3.24 9.07
N LEU A 21 21.15 3.60 9.39
CA LEU A 21 20.07 3.69 8.40
C LEU A 21 20.46 4.62 7.23
N PHE A 22 20.94 5.82 7.52
CA PHE A 22 21.37 6.78 6.48
C PHE A 22 22.59 6.31 5.67
N GLN A 23 23.48 5.51 6.26
CA GLN A 23 24.66 4.98 5.59
C GLN A 23 24.30 3.83 4.63
N GLN A 24 23.35 2.99 5.02
CA GLN A 24 23.02 1.76 4.30
C GLN A 24 21.86 1.90 3.33
N GLU A 25 21.00 2.92 3.44
CA GLU A 25 19.74 2.99 2.66
C GLU A 25 19.93 2.86 1.14
N VAL A 26 21.08 3.30 0.61
CA VAL A 26 21.39 3.19 -0.83
C VAL A 26 21.54 1.74 -1.28
N GLU A 27 22.03 0.83 -0.42
CA GLU A 27 22.13 -0.61 -0.70
C GLU A 27 20.76 -1.28 -0.83
N HIS A 28 19.72 -0.61 -0.32
CA HIS A 28 18.33 -1.07 -0.32
C HIS A 28 17.46 -0.38 -1.38
N MET A 29 18.03 0.51 -2.19
CA MET A 29 17.32 1.15 -3.30
C MET A 29 17.19 0.24 -4.53
N ALA A 30 16.19 0.55 -5.36
CA ALA A 30 16.15 0.07 -6.74
C ALA A 30 17.34 0.64 -7.53
N ALA A 31 17.79 -0.09 -8.56
CA ALA A 31 18.88 0.35 -9.42
C ALA A 31 18.51 1.64 -10.20
N GLU A 32 19.53 2.44 -10.51
CA GLU A 32 19.37 3.66 -11.31
C GLU A 32 18.76 3.34 -12.69
N GLY A 33 17.86 4.20 -13.17
CA GLY A 33 17.16 4.00 -14.44
C GLY A 33 15.91 3.12 -14.36
N PHE A 34 15.62 2.47 -13.21
CA PHE A 34 14.48 1.56 -13.06
C PHE A 34 13.15 2.22 -13.41
N SER A 35 12.91 3.44 -12.91
CA SER A 35 11.66 4.17 -13.15
C SER A 35 11.52 4.70 -14.58
N GLN A 36 12.58 4.64 -15.40
CA GLN A 36 12.57 5.01 -16.82
C GLN A 36 12.47 3.78 -17.73
N ASN A 37 12.62 2.56 -17.19
CA ASN A 37 12.55 1.34 -17.98
C ASN A 37 11.09 0.99 -18.29
N GLN A 38 10.72 1.10 -19.56
CA GLN A 38 9.33 0.89 -19.99
C GLN A 38 8.82 -0.53 -19.73
N ALA A 39 9.64 -1.56 -19.91
CA ALA A 39 9.27 -2.94 -19.61
C ALA A 39 9.04 -3.11 -18.10
N ALA A 40 9.92 -2.57 -17.27
CA ALA A 40 9.79 -2.60 -15.82
C ALA A 40 8.52 -1.89 -15.33
N ILE A 41 8.14 -0.75 -15.93
CA ILE A 41 6.89 -0.05 -15.61
C ILE A 41 5.68 -0.96 -15.82
N PHE A 42 5.62 -1.66 -16.96
CA PHE A 42 4.52 -2.59 -17.26
C PHE A 42 4.52 -3.80 -16.32
N GLN A 43 5.68 -4.42 -16.12
CA GLN A 43 5.85 -5.57 -15.24
C GLN A 43 5.47 -5.23 -13.79
N ARG A 44 5.93 -4.08 -13.29
CA ARG A 44 5.60 -3.61 -11.93
C ARG A 44 4.12 -3.34 -11.76
N LYS A 45 3.44 -2.77 -12.76
CA LYS A 45 1.99 -2.56 -12.69
C LYS A 45 1.22 -3.88 -12.59
N ARG A 46 1.65 -4.90 -13.33
CA ARG A 46 1.07 -6.25 -13.22
C ARG A 46 1.38 -6.88 -11.86
N ALA A 47 2.62 -6.77 -11.39
CA ALA A 47 3.04 -7.28 -10.09
C ALA A 47 2.31 -6.59 -8.93
N GLU A 48 2.11 -5.27 -8.95
CA GLU A 48 1.34 -4.53 -7.94
C GLU A 48 -0.09 -5.05 -7.83
N PHE A 49 -0.74 -5.32 -8.98
CA PHE A 49 -2.07 -5.91 -9.00
C PHE A 49 -2.09 -7.29 -8.34
N LEU A 50 -1.19 -8.18 -8.74
CA LEU A 50 -1.09 -9.55 -8.23
C LEU A 50 -0.74 -9.56 -6.73
N ILE A 51 0.25 -8.76 -6.32
CA ILE A 51 0.64 -8.62 -4.92
C ILE A 51 -0.56 -8.22 -4.06
N ARG A 52 -1.34 -7.23 -4.51
CA ARG A 52 -2.53 -6.80 -3.77
C ARG A 52 -3.60 -7.89 -3.70
N GLU A 53 -3.77 -8.67 -4.77
CA GLU A 53 -4.70 -9.80 -4.83
C GLU A 53 -4.32 -10.90 -3.84
N TYR A 54 -3.02 -11.20 -3.70
CA TYR A 54 -2.54 -12.32 -2.89
C TYR A 54 -2.12 -11.97 -1.46
N SER A 55 -2.07 -10.68 -1.09
CA SER A 55 -1.51 -10.24 0.20
C SER A 55 -2.52 -10.06 1.33
N ASP A 56 -3.81 -10.39 1.13
CA ASP A 56 -4.90 -10.04 2.05
C ASP A 56 -4.80 -8.57 2.50
N PHE A 57 -4.72 -7.65 1.53
CA PHE A 57 -4.37 -6.24 1.73
C PHE A 57 -5.16 -5.55 2.86
N ASP A 58 -6.43 -5.91 3.03
CA ASP A 58 -7.32 -5.33 4.05
C ASP A 58 -6.91 -5.67 5.48
N TYR A 59 -6.09 -6.72 5.67
CA TYR A 59 -5.64 -7.19 6.97
C TYR A 59 -4.26 -6.62 7.36
N ASP A 60 -3.32 -6.55 6.41
CA ASP A 60 -1.97 -6.06 6.69
C ASP A 60 -1.36 -5.28 5.50
N PRO A 61 -1.30 -3.93 5.56
CA PRO A 61 -0.71 -3.14 4.48
C PRO A 61 0.82 -3.27 4.37
N PHE A 62 1.48 -3.95 5.31
CA PHE A 62 2.93 -4.17 5.29
C PHE A 62 3.34 -5.24 4.30
N VAL A 63 2.62 -6.35 4.26
CA VAL A 63 2.90 -7.48 3.37
C VAL A 63 2.97 -7.02 1.90
N PRO A 64 1.97 -6.32 1.34
CA PRO A 64 2.03 -5.83 -0.03
C PRO A 64 3.10 -4.75 -0.22
N PHE A 65 3.32 -3.88 0.77
CA PHE A 65 4.36 -2.85 0.72
C PHE A 65 5.76 -3.47 0.59
N LEU A 66 6.08 -4.44 1.44
CA LEU A 66 7.35 -5.14 1.43
C LEU A 66 7.50 -6.05 0.21
N ALA A 67 6.42 -6.69 -0.24
CA ALA A 67 6.43 -7.54 -1.43
C ALA A 67 6.78 -6.73 -2.69
N LEU A 68 6.17 -5.55 -2.84
CA LEU A 68 6.47 -4.66 -3.96
C LEU A 68 7.89 -4.08 -3.85
N THR A 69 8.37 -3.81 -2.63
CA THR A 69 9.75 -3.38 -2.40
C THR A 69 10.76 -4.45 -2.84
N ASN A 70 10.51 -5.72 -2.49
CA ASN A 70 11.36 -6.84 -2.92
C ASN A 70 11.32 -7.04 -4.44
N PHE A 71 10.13 -6.91 -5.04
CA PHE A 71 9.97 -6.94 -6.50
C PHE A 71 10.79 -5.83 -7.18
N ASP A 72 10.62 -4.58 -6.75
CA ASP A 72 11.31 -3.42 -7.33
C ASP A 72 12.83 -3.56 -7.23
N ARG A 73 13.35 -3.98 -6.06
CA ARG A 73 14.79 -4.19 -5.85
C ARG A 73 15.36 -5.30 -6.72
N TYR A 74 14.64 -6.41 -6.90
CA TYR A 74 15.13 -7.52 -7.72
C TYR A 74 15.08 -7.17 -9.21
N VAL A 75 13.93 -6.73 -9.70
CA VAL A 75 13.71 -6.48 -11.14
C VAL A 75 14.56 -5.31 -11.64
N SER A 76 14.84 -4.32 -10.79
CA SER A 76 15.76 -3.23 -11.14
C SER A 76 17.20 -3.71 -11.38
N ARG A 77 17.65 -4.78 -10.71
CA ARG A 77 19.02 -5.32 -10.84
C ARG A 77 19.16 -6.39 -11.92
N TYR A 78 18.15 -7.25 -12.06
CA TYR A 78 18.20 -8.44 -12.90
C TYR A 78 17.21 -8.43 -14.07
N THR A 79 16.71 -7.24 -14.44
CA THR A 79 15.74 -6.93 -15.50
C THR A 79 15.11 -8.14 -16.17
N LEU A 80 13.82 -8.37 -15.89
CA LEU A 80 13.08 -9.46 -16.52
C LEU A 80 12.93 -9.21 -18.03
N PRO A 81 12.87 -10.26 -18.86
CA PRO A 81 12.66 -10.10 -20.30
C PRO A 81 11.42 -9.26 -20.64
N ASP A 82 11.49 -8.44 -21.68
CA ASP A 82 10.36 -7.57 -22.09
C ASP A 82 9.04 -8.33 -22.25
N ARG A 83 9.12 -9.57 -22.77
CA ARG A 83 8.00 -10.50 -22.91
C ARG A 83 8.01 -11.57 -21.82
N THR A 84 8.06 -11.14 -20.57
CA THR A 84 7.93 -12.06 -19.44
C THR A 84 6.52 -12.68 -19.47
N PRO A 85 6.41 -14.01 -19.47
CA PRO A 85 5.12 -14.70 -19.39
C PRO A 85 4.33 -14.31 -18.13
N ASP A 86 3.01 -14.27 -18.23
CA ASP A 86 2.15 -13.80 -17.13
C ASP A 86 2.19 -14.75 -15.92
N ASP A 87 2.27 -16.05 -16.17
CA ASP A 87 2.47 -17.11 -15.16
C ASP A 87 3.80 -16.96 -14.41
N TYR A 88 4.85 -16.51 -15.09
CA TYR A 88 6.13 -16.20 -14.44
C TYR A 88 6.02 -14.97 -13.53
N LEU A 89 5.30 -13.91 -13.96
CA LEU A 89 5.05 -12.72 -13.12
C LEU A 89 4.15 -13.05 -11.92
N GLU A 90 3.16 -13.91 -12.09
CA GLU A 90 2.30 -14.44 -11.02
C GLU A 90 3.12 -15.21 -9.99
N LEU A 91 3.95 -16.16 -10.43
CA LEU A 91 4.88 -16.87 -9.54
C LEU A 91 5.80 -15.91 -8.79
N PHE A 92 6.36 -14.93 -9.48
CA PHE A 92 7.23 -13.93 -8.86
C PHE A 92 6.47 -13.13 -7.78
N ALA A 93 5.30 -12.58 -8.13
CA ALA A 93 4.48 -11.77 -7.24
C ALA A 93 4.04 -12.53 -5.99
N ILE A 94 3.51 -13.75 -6.15
CA ILE A 94 3.14 -14.63 -5.03
C ILE A 94 4.34 -14.92 -4.16
N THR A 95 5.50 -15.19 -4.75
CA THR A 95 6.72 -15.45 -3.98
C THR A 95 7.17 -14.22 -3.18
N CYS A 96 7.07 -13.01 -3.74
CA CYS A 96 7.32 -11.78 -3.00
C CYS A 96 6.36 -11.62 -1.81
N VAL A 97 5.09 -11.97 -1.96
CA VAL A 97 4.10 -11.97 -0.87
C VAL A 97 4.48 -12.98 0.21
N VAL A 98 4.87 -14.19 -0.18
CA VAL A 98 5.33 -15.25 0.74
C VAL A 98 6.55 -14.82 1.56
N ILE A 99 7.56 -14.22 0.91
CA ILE A 99 8.75 -13.69 1.60
C ILE A 99 8.33 -12.61 2.61
N SER A 100 7.45 -11.70 2.21
CA SER A 100 6.97 -10.63 3.09
C SER A 100 6.17 -11.16 4.28
N TRP A 101 5.32 -12.17 4.09
CA TRP A 101 4.61 -12.82 5.17
C TRP A 101 5.57 -13.49 6.17
N ARG A 102 6.63 -14.15 5.70
CA ARG A 102 7.67 -14.74 6.57
C ARG A 102 8.42 -13.69 7.38
N ILE A 103 8.64 -12.51 6.82
CA ILE A 103 9.25 -11.38 7.54
C ILE A 103 8.29 -10.82 8.57
N ARG A 104 6.99 -10.86 8.27
CA ARG A 104 5.92 -10.26 9.08
C ARG A 104 5.45 -11.16 10.22
N SER A 105 5.49 -12.48 10.05
CA SER A 105 4.96 -13.46 11.00
C SER A 105 5.82 -14.71 11.03
N GLU A 106 6.40 -15.00 12.20
CA GLU A 106 7.14 -16.24 12.48
C GLU A 106 6.27 -17.50 12.38
N ASN A 107 4.93 -17.33 12.50
CA ASN A 107 3.96 -18.42 12.41
C ASN A 107 3.46 -18.66 10.98
N PHE A 108 3.96 -17.93 9.97
CA PHE A 108 3.50 -18.10 8.59
C PHE A 108 3.84 -19.49 8.04
N ARG A 109 2.82 -20.17 7.50
CA ARG A 109 2.94 -21.50 6.89
C ARG A 109 2.49 -21.45 5.44
N LEU A 110 3.43 -21.73 4.53
CA LEU A 110 3.18 -21.64 3.09
C LEU A 110 2.07 -22.60 2.61
N GLY A 111 2.05 -23.84 3.09
CA GLY A 111 1.01 -24.81 2.69
C GLY A 111 -0.39 -24.33 3.07
N GLU A 112 -0.57 -23.91 4.33
CA GLU A 112 -1.85 -23.37 4.83
C GLU A 112 -2.26 -22.11 4.06
N TYR A 113 -1.32 -21.20 3.76
CA TYR A 113 -1.58 -20.02 2.96
C TYR A 113 -2.11 -20.35 1.57
N LEU A 114 -1.49 -21.31 0.86
CA LEU A 114 -1.93 -21.72 -0.48
C LEU A 114 -3.31 -22.37 -0.45
N GLU A 115 -3.57 -23.22 0.54
CA GLU A 115 -4.87 -23.89 0.72
C GLU A 115 -5.99 -22.90 1.05
N LEU A 116 -5.78 -22.02 2.04
CA LEU A 116 -6.78 -21.03 2.46
C LEU A 116 -7.14 -20.05 1.34
N ASN A 117 -6.16 -19.69 0.51
CA ASN A 117 -6.36 -18.77 -0.61
C ASN A 117 -6.74 -19.46 -1.93
N ASN A 118 -6.95 -20.79 -1.92
CA ASN A 118 -7.27 -21.58 -3.12
C ASN A 118 -6.26 -21.39 -4.27
N ILE A 119 -4.98 -21.19 -3.94
CA ILE A 119 -3.91 -20.96 -4.90
C ILE A 119 -3.43 -22.33 -5.41
N ASN A 120 -3.97 -22.73 -6.55
CA ASN A 120 -3.64 -24.02 -7.16
C ASN A 120 -2.35 -23.99 -8.00
N HIS A 121 -1.97 -22.82 -8.51
CA HIS A 121 -0.72 -22.57 -9.23
C HIS A 121 -0.19 -21.19 -8.85
N PRO A 122 1.13 -20.99 -8.75
CA PRO A 122 2.21 -22.00 -8.86
C PRO A 122 2.24 -23.00 -7.68
N LYS A 123 2.90 -24.14 -7.87
CA LYS A 123 3.03 -25.18 -6.83
C LYS A 123 4.14 -24.85 -5.83
N LEU A 124 4.07 -25.48 -4.65
CA LEU A 124 5.04 -25.31 -3.56
C LEU A 124 6.52 -25.37 -4.01
N PRO A 125 6.98 -26.35 -4.83
CA PRO A 125 8.39 -26.42 -5.23
C PRO A 125 8.82 -25.25 -6.12
N GLU A 126 7.90 -24.71 -6.93
CA GLU A 126 8.15 -23.56 -7.81
C GLU A 126 8.35 -22.30 -6.98
N ILE A 127 7.48 -22.09 -5.98
CA ILE A 127 7.58 -20.97 -5.02
C ILE A 127 8.89 -21.06 -4.24
N GLN A 128 9.28 -22.23 -3.72
CA GLN A 128 10.53 -22.40 -2.97
C GLN A 128 11.77 -22.10 -3.82
N LYS A 129 11.75 -22.53 -5.09
CA LYS A 129 12.83 -22.23 -6.04
C LYS A 129 12.90 -20.73 -6.36
N MET A 130 11.76 -20.10 -6.61
CA MET A 130 11.67 -18.66 -6.84
C MET A 130 12.10 -17.87 -5.59
N GLU A 131 11.73 -18.34 -4.40
CA GLU A 131 12.09 -17.70 -3.14
C GLU A 131 13.60 -17.69 -2.95
N THR A 132 14.25 -18.82 -3.24
CA THR A 132 15.72 -18.92 -3.20
C THR A 132 16.35 -17.96 -4.20
N LEU A 133 15.81 -17.87 -5.42
CA LEU A 133 16.28 -16.96 -6.46
C LEU A 133 16.18 -15.50 -5.99
N ILE A 134 15.00 -15.06 -5.53
CA ILE A 134 14.77 -13.69 -5.04
C ILE A 134 15.69 -13.36 -3.87
N ASN A 135 15.74 -14.22 -2.85
CA ASN A 135 16.59 -14.00 -1.68
C ASN A 135 18.07 -13.91 -2.07
N SER A 136 18.55 -14.78 -2.96
CA SER A 136 19.93 -14.72 -3.44
C SER A 136 20.22 -13.42 -4.21
N GLY A 137 19.30 -12.96 -5.05
CA GLY A 137 19.45 -11.71 -5.80
C GLY A 137 19.40 -10.47 -4.92
N LEU A 138 18.76 -10.56 -3.75
CA LEU A 138 18.68 -9.51 -2.73
C LEU A 138 19.75 -9.66 -1.63
N ASP A 139 20.79 -10.46 -1.86
CA ASP A 139 21.89 -10.70 -0.91
C ASP A 139 21.43 -11.22 0.47
N TRP A 140 20.33 -11.97 0.49
CA TRP A 140 19.66 -12.47 1.70
C TRP A 140 19.20 -11.36 2.66
N ARG A 141 18.98 -10.14 2.13
CA ARG A 141 18.47 -8.99 2.87
C ARG A 141 17.09 -8.56 2.36
N PRO A 142 16.05 -9.42 2.47
CA PRO A 142 14.70 -9.06 2.02
C PRO A 142 14.00 -8.06 2.96
N ARG A 143 14.45 -7.93 4.21
CA ARG A 143 14.05 -6.82 5.09
C ARG A 143 14.80 -5.55 4.66
N SER A 144 14.14 -4.77 3.82
CA SER A 144 14.74 -3.57 3.21
C SER A 144 14.73 -2.40 4.19
N ILE A 145 15.74 -1.53 4.13
CA ILE A 145 15.63 -0.20 4.74
C ILE A 145 14.64 0.61 3.90
N THR A 146 13.48 0.93 4.46
CA THR A 146 12.41 1.66 3.77
C THR A 146 12.19 3.04 4.38
N ALA A 147 11.32 3.85 3.76
CA ALA A 147 10.97 5.17 4.29
C ALA A 147 10.34 5.08 5.69
N LEU A 148 9.74 3.93 6.04
CA LEU A 148 9.12 3.71 7.34
C LEU A 148 10.14 3.79 8.47
N CYS A 149 11.35 3.25 8.24
CA CYS A 149 12.47 3.29 9.20
C CYS A 149 12.87 4.72 9.64
N PHE A 150 12.58 5.73 8.82
CA PHE A 150 12.98 7.12 9.07
C PHE A 150 11.87 7.99 9.64
N LEU A 151 10.63 7.49 9.70
CA LEU A 151 9.47 8.31 10.08
C LEU A 151 9.58 8.85 11.50
N SER A 152 9.86 8.00 12.50
CA SER A 152 10.03 8.47 13.89
C SER A 152 11.16 9.49 14.04
N PHE A 153 12.28 9.31 13.31
CA PHE A 153 13.35 10.30 13.31
C PHE A 153 12.84 11.67 12.82
N PHE A 154 12.22 11.72 11.64
CA PHE A 154 11.74 13.00 11.09
C PHE A 154 10.59 13.61 11.89
N ILE A 155 9.69 12.79 12.44
CA ILE A 155 8.61 13.27 13.28
C ILE A 155 9.15 13.86 14.60
N SER A 156 10.21 13.26 15.17
CA SER A 156 10.84 13.80 16.39
C SER A 156 11.42 15.21 16.21
N LEU A 157 11.80 15.58 14.98
CA LEU A 157 12.30 16.93 14.67
C LEU A 157 11.20 18.00 14.64
N LEU A 158 9.91 17.61 14.63
CA LEU A 158 8.80 18.57 14.58
C LEU A 158 8.58 19.32 15.90
N ASN A 159 9.21 18.93 17.02
CA ASN A 159 8.91 19.49 18.35
C ASN A 159 7.39 19.62 18.55
N ILE A 160 6.73 18.46 18.65
CA ILE A 160 5.27 18.35 18.67
C ILE A 160 4.73 19.05 19.93
N ASN A 161 3.74 19.91 19.74
CA ASN A 161 2.98 20.56 20.82
C ASN A 161 1.73 19.74 21.18
N GLU A 162 1.07 20.06 22.29
CA GLU A 162 -0.08 19.29 22.84
C GLU A 162 -1.25 19.09 21.85
N GLN A 163 -1.32 19.87 20.77
CA GLN A 163 -2.41 19.85 19.80
C GLN A 163 -2.35 18.69 18.78
N HIS A 164 -1.19 18.03 18.63
CA HIS A 164 -1.03 16.92 17.69
C HIS A 164 -0.43 15.69 18.40
N SER A 165 -1.04 14.52 18.20
CA SER A 165 -0.44 13.28 18.66
C SER A 165 0.64 12.82 17.68
N GLU A 166 1.79 12.38 18.20
CA GLU A 166 2.85 11.75 17.41
C GLU A 166 2.32 10.59 16.56
N GLN A 167 1.38 9.81 17.11
CA GLN A 167 0.75 8.70 16.41
C GLN A 167 -0.13 9.18 15.24
N ASP A 168 -0.83 10.30 15.38
CA ASP A 168 -1.63 10.87 14.28
C ASP A 168 -0.71 11.35 13.14
N LEU A 169 0.40 12.01 13.47
CA LEU A 169 1.39 12.44 12.48
C LEU A 169 2.03 11.25 11.78
N LYS A 170 2.37 10.20 12.52
CA LYS A 170 2.92 8.96 11.99
C LYS A 170 1.95 8.28 11.05
N TYR A 171 0.68 8.17 11.43
CA TYR A 171 -0.38 7.64 10.60
C TYR A 171 -0.56 8.43 9.28
N LYS A 172 -0.59 9.77 9.36
CA LYS A 172 -0.66 10.63 8.18
C LYS A 172 0.56 10.46 7.27
N ALA A 173 1.77 10.34 7.86
CA ALA A 173 3.00 10.16 7.10
C ALA A 173 3.02 8.83 6.37
N LEU A 174 2.57 7.76 7.04
CA LEU A 174 2.42 6.43 6.45
C LEU A 174 1.51 6.42 5.23
N LYS A 175 0.36 7.10 5.31
CA LYS A 175 -0.53 7.23 4.14
C LYS A 175 0.15 7.89 2.95
N ILE A 176 0.94 8.94 3.19
CA ILE A 176 1.67 9.65 2.14
C ILE A 176 2.80 8.76 1.57
N VAL A 177 3.53 8.04 2.43
CA VAL A 177 4.55 7.07 2.00
C VAL A 177 3.94 5.98 1.13
N PHE A 178 2.84 5.35 1.56
CA PHE A 178 2.16 4.35 0.75
C PHE A 178 1.62 4.91 -0.56
N ARG A 179 1.17 6.17 -0.56
CA ARG A 179 0.74 6.81 -1.81
C ARG A 179 1.91 7.00 -2.79
N MET A 180 3.07 7.43 -2.30
CA MET A 180 4.28 7.53 -3.13
C MET A 180 4.72 6.15 -3.63
N HIS A 181 4.69 5.14 -2.75
CA HIS A 181 5.12 3.78 -3.08
C HIS A 181 4.36 3.14 -4.26
N ARG A 182 3.11 3.55 -4.51
CA ARG A 182 2.34 3.08 -5.67
C ARG A 182 2.93 3.53 -7.00
N ASP A 183 3.60 4.67 -7.05
CA ASP A 183 4.14 5.23 -8.30
C ASP A 183 5.64 4.93 -8.43
N ILE A 184 5.99 4.18 -9.47
CA ILE A 184 7.36 3.71 -9.73
C ILE A 184 8.38 4.85 -9.77
N LYS A 185 7.97 6.08 -10.13
CA LYS A 185 8.90 7.23 -10.16
C LYS A 185 9.55 7.50 -8.80
N TYR A 186 8.92 7.12 -7.69
CA TYR A 186 9.47 7.36 -6.37
C TYR A 186 10.60 6.38 -5.99
N THR A 187 10.75 5.27 -6.73
CA THR A 187 11.86 4.32 -6.53
C THR A 187 13.23 4.93 -6.80
N GLN A 188 13.30 6.08 -7.48
CA GLN A 188 14.54 6.82 -7.73
C GLN A 188 15.05 7.60 -6.50
N PHE A 189 14.20 7.80 -5.49
CA PHE A 189 14.56 8.59 -4.31
C PHE A 189 14.96 7.69 -3.14
N ARG A 190 15.91 8.19 -2.34
CA ARG A 190 16.33 7.52 -1.11
C ARG A 190 15.16 7.37 -0.15
N PRO A 191 15.05 6.25 0.59
CA PRO A 191 14.07 6.05 1.65
C PRO A 191 13.91 7.24 2.62
N SER A 192 15.02 7.83 3.05
CA SER A 192 15.03 9.01 3.93
C SER A 192 14.44 10.26 3.28
N ILE A 193 14.62 10.43 1.97
CA ILE A 193 14.02 11.53 1.21
C ILE A 193 12.51 11.34 1.11
N ILE A 194 12.03 10.13 0.82
CA ILE A 194 10.61 9.79 0.80
C ILE A 194 9.97 10.09 2.17
N ALA A 195 10.62 9.68 3.27
CA ALA A 195 10.15 9.93 4.63
C ALA A 195 10.11 11.44 4.96
N ALA A 196 11.20 12.16 4.69
CA ALA A 196 11.29 13.60 4.90
C ALA A 196 10.21 14.36 4.10
N SER A 197 9.99 13.97 2.83
CA SER A 197 8.95 14.56 1.99
C SER A 197 7.54 14.31 2.54
N ALA A 198 7.25 13.11 3.04
CA ALA A 198 5.97 12.80 3.65
C ALA A 198 5.71 13.69 4.89
N VAL A 199 6.70 13.82 5.77
CA VAL A 199 6.57 14.63 6.99
C VAL A 199 6.51 16.13 6.67
N LEU A 200 7.27 16.61 5.66
CA LEU A 200 7.18 18.00 5.18
C LEU A 200 5.81 18.35 4.58
N ALA A 201 5.20 17.42 3.85
CA ALA A 201 3.86 17.61 3.32
C ALA A 201 2.83 17.79 4.46
N ILE A 202 2.99 17.07 5.57
CA ILE A 202 2.13 17.19 6.75
C ILE A 202 2.40 18.49 7.51
N SER A 203 3.66 18.85 7.73
CA SER A 203 4.00 20.08 8.45
C SER A 203 3.45 21.33 7.76
N LYS A 204 3.25 21.27 6.43
CA LYS A 204 2.54 22.30 5.67
C LYS A 204 1.07 22.44 6.06
N THR A 205 0.36 21.33 6.23
CA THR A 205 -1.04 21.34 6.71
C THR A 205 -1.17 21.83 8.16
N MET A 206 -0.07 21.80 8.92
CA MET A 206 0.02 22.32 10.29
C MET A 206 0.47 23.79 10.34
N GLY A 207 0.79 24.43 9.20
CA GLY A 207 1.36 25.78 9.17
C GLY A 207 2.80 25.88 9.70
N ARG A 208 3.52 24.75 9.87
CA ARG A 208 4.88 24.66 10.43
C ARG A 208 5.93 24.25 9.40
N TYR A 209 5.68 24.58 8.13
CA TYR A 209 6.54 24.17 7.03
C TYR A 209 7.95 24.75 7.15
N SER A 210 8.07 26.05 7.43
CA SER A 210 9.36 26.76 7.53
C SER A 210 10.25 26.20 8.63
N ASP A 211 9.71 26.05 9.85
CA ASP A 211 10.42 25.49 11.00
C ASP A 211 10.97 24.09 10.68
N PHE A 212 10.13 23.25 10.09
CA PHE A 212 10.51 21.87 9.83
C PHE A 212 11.49 21.73 8.68
N LYS A 213 11.32 22.55 7.64
CA LYS A 213 12.30 22.66 6.55
C LYS A 213 13.67 23.07 7.11
N GLU A 214 13.72 24.05 8.00
CA GLU A 214 14.96 24.48 8.64
C GLU A 214 15.58 23.36 9.50
N ALA A 215 14.77 22.64 10.27
CA ALA A 215 15.24 21.48 11.05
C ALA A 215 15.81 20.36 10.17
N ILE A 216 15.15 20.02 9.06
CA ILE A 216 15.66 19.03 8.09
C ILE A 216 16.95 19.51 7.42
N VAL A 217 17.02 20.78 7.00
CA VAL A 217 18.22 21.34 6.36
C VAL A 217 19.40 21.37 7.33
N SER A 218 19.12 21.68 8.60
CA SER A 218 20.12 21.72 9.68
C SER A 218 20.58 20.32 10.11
N SER A 219 19.84 19.27 9.76
CA SER A 219 20.26 17.89 9.98
C SER A 219 21.47 17.53 9.11
N GLN A 220 22.50 16.98 9.75
CA GLN A 220 23.72 16.51 9.08
C GLN A 220 23.47 15.44 7.99
N PHE A 221 22.31 14.77 8.06
CA PHE A 221 21.97 13.66 7.19
C PHE A 221 21.34 14.09 5.86
N VAL A 222 20.54 15.17 5.85
CA VAL A 222 19.73 15.57 4.67
C VAL A 222 20.35 16.73 3.89
N ASN A 223 21.23 17.53 4.52
CA ASN A 223 21.87 18.68 3.86
C ASN A 223 22.55 18.30 2.51
N ARG A 224 23.15 17.11 2.44
CA ARG A 224 23.84 16.62 1.23
C ARG A 224 22.91 16.16 0.10
N VAL A 225 21.62 15.99 0.37
CA VAL A 225 20.61 15.44 -0.57
C VAL A 225 19.43 16.40 -0.78
N MET A 226 19.64 17.69 -0.49
CA MET A 226 18.61 18.73 -0.63
C MET A 226 18.05 18.87 -2.05
N GLY A 227 18.86 18.58 -3.08
CA GLY A 227 18.40 18.55 -4.47
C GLY A 227 17.31 17.50 -4.70
N ASP A 228 17.54 16.29 -4.20
CA ASP A 228 16.60 15.17 -4.28
C ASP A 228 15.35 15.45 -3.45
N LEU A 229 15.49 16.05 -2.27
CA LEU A 229 14.35 16.45 -1.45
C LEU A 229 13.44 17.45 -2.17
N LYS A 230 14.02 18.48 -2.79
CA LYS A 230 13.26 19.46 -3.58
C LYS A 230 12.52 18.80 -4.75
N LYS A 231 13.20 17.89 -5.46
CA LYS A 231 12.61 17.15 -6.58
C LYS A 231 11.45 16.26 -6.10
N CYS A 232 11.67 15.46 -5.06
CA CYS A 232 10.66 14.57 -4.49
C CYS A 232 9.44 15.35 -3.98
N MET A 233 9.65 16.48 -3.28
CA MET A 233 8.55 17.34 -2.84
C MET A 233 7.73 17.89 -4.02
N ARG A 234 8.39 18.28 -5.11
CA ARG A 234 7.71 18.73 -6.34
C ARG A 234 6.83 17.62 -6.92
N ASP A 235 7.39 16.44 -7.08
CA ASP A 235 6.66 15.29 -7.62
C ASP A 235 5.49 14.89 -6.71
N LEU A 236 5.70 14.92 -5.39
CA LEU A 236 4.67 14.62 -4.38
C LEU A 236 3.51 15.62 -4.45
N MET A 237 3.79 16.92 -4.51
CA MET A 237 2.72 17.92 -4.61
C MET A 237 1.89 17.74 -5.87
N VAL A 238 2.53 17.51 -7.02
CA VAL A 238 1.81 17.21 -8.27
C VAL A 238 0.92 15.98 -8.08
N THR A 239 1.45 14.90 -7.50
CA THR A 239 0.69 13.69 -7.22
C THR A 239 -0.53 13.97 -6.32
N LEU A 240 -0.36 14.68 -5.19
CA LEU A 240 -1.46 14.96 -4.25
C LEU A 240 -2.54 15.87 -4.86
N ILE A 241 -2.14 16.85 -5.68
CA ILE A 241 -3.08 17.72 -6.41
C ILE A 241 -3.86 16.90 -7.43
N THR A 242 -3.18 16.09 -8.23
CA THR A 242 -3.84 15.22 -9.22
C THR A 242 -4.83 14.28 -8.53
N ASP A 243 -4.46 13.66 -7.41
CA ASP A 243 -5.36 12.79 -6.66
C ASP A 243 -6.61 13.53 -6.19
N SER A 244 -6.45 14.72 -5.61
CA SER A 244 -7.57 15.55 -5.15
C SER A 244 -8.51 15.93 -6.31
N LEU A 245 -7.96 16.30 -7.47
CA LEU A 245 -8.76 16.59 -8.66
C LEU A 245 -9.51 15.36 -9.18
N THR A 246 -8.87 14.19 -9.21
CA THR A 246 -9.52 12.94 -9.66
C THR A 246 -10.61 12.47 -8.70
N ALA A 247 -10.41 12.61 -7.39
CA ALA A 247 -11.41 12.30 -6.38
C ALA A 247 -12.65 13.21 -6.51
N ASN A 248 -12.44 14.52 -6.74
CA ASN A 248 -13.51 15.48 -6.93
C ASN A 248 -14.28 15.29 -8.26
N ALA A 249 -13.64 14.67 -9.26
CA ALA A 249 -14.27 14.38 -10.54
C ALA A 249 -15.17 13.12 -10.55
N GLY A 250 -15.28 12.39 -9.42
CA GLY A 250 -16.16 11.22 -9.30
C GLY A 250 -15.76 10.02 -10.16
N ILE A 251 -14.54 9.98 -10.71
CA ILE A 251 -14.06 8.86 -11.52
C ILE A 251 -13.62 7.73 -10.58
N LEU A 252 -14.56 6.85 -10.27
CA LEU A 252 -14.32 5.66 -9.45
C LEU A 252 -13.25 4.75 -10.07
N SER A 253 -12.37 4.26 -9.20
CA SER A 253 -11.45 3.14 -9.43
C SER A 253 -12.15 1.97 -10.17
N PRO A 254 -11.49 1.27 -11.11
CA PRO A 254 -12.07 0.07 -11.72
C PRO A 254 -12.16 -1.02 -10.65
N ARG A 255 -13.33 -1.19 -10.05
CA ARG A 255 -13.67 -2.41 -9.32
C ARG A 255 -14.02 -3.44 -10.38
N ALA A 256 -13.15 -4.43 -10.56
CA ALA A 256 -13.43 -5.57 -11.43
C ALA A 256 -14.56 -6.39 -10.78
N SER A 257 -15.81 -6.12 -11.17
CA SER A 257 -16.93 -7.04 -11.00
C SER A 257 -17.13 -7.75 -12.32
N LEU A 258 -16.45 -8.89 -12.50
CA LEU A 258 -16.82 -9.85 -13.53
C LEU A 258 -17.95 -10.71 -12.95
N SER A 259 -19.19 -10.39 -13.32
CA SER A 259 -20.28 -11.35 -13.23
C SER A 259 -20.04 -12.46 -14.27
N PRO A 260 -20.28 -13.75 -13.96
CA PRO A 260 -20.17 -14.80 -14.95
C PRO A 260 -21.28 -14.66 -16.02
N PRO A 261 -21.04 -15.11 -17.26
CA PRO A 261 -22.05 -15.01 -18.31
C PRO A 261 -23.25 -15.94 -18.03
N PRO A 262 -24.47 -15.58 -18.48
CA PRO A 262 -25.63 -16.44 -18.31
C PRO A 262 -25.47 -17.71 -19.15
N GLY A 263 -25.71 -18.86 -18.53
CA GLY A 263 -25.77 -20.15 -19.19
C GLY A 263 -26.96 -20.23 -20.15
N HIS A 264 -26.73 -20.88 -21.29
CA HIS A 264 -27.72 -21.14 -22.32
C HIS A 264 -28.85 -22.05 -21.81
N ASP A 265 -30.08 -21.62 -22.11
CA ASP A 265 -31.31 -22.38 -21.99
C ASP A 265 -31.27 -23.65 -22.85
N HIS A 266 -31.71 -24.77 -22.28
CA HIS A 266 -32.26 -25.89 -23.03
C HIS A 266 -33.51 -26.41 -22.31
N GLU A 267 -34.67 -26.15 -22.93
CA GLU A 267 -35.93 -26.88 -22.77
C GLU A 267 -35.71 -28.38 -23.09
N ASP A 268 -36.27 -29.30 -22.29
CA ASP A 268 -37.58 -29.91 -22.64
C ASP A 268 -38.06 -31.02 -21.68
N THR A 269 -39.36 -30.90 -21.35
CA THR A 269 -40.40 -31.95 -21.18
C THR A 269 -40.43 -32.95 -20.01
N SER A 270 -41.40 -32.69 -19.11
CA SER A 270 -42.48 -33.55 -18.57
C SER A 270 -42.29 -35.06 -18.31
N ASP A 271 -42.63 -35.51 -17.09
CA ASP A 271 -43.79 -36.42 -16.87
C ASP A 271 -44.27 -36.42 -15.39
N SER A 272 -45.56 -36.66 -15.23
CA SER A 272 -46.46 -36.88 -14.08
C SER A 272 -45.92 -37.86 -13.00
N SER A 273 -46.37 -37.91 -11.73
CA SER A 273 -47.73 -37.93 -11.16
C SER A 273 -47.72 -37.85 -9.61
N ASP A 274 -48.79 -37.28 -9.03
CA ASP A 274 -49.24 -37.26 -7.61
C ASP A 274 -49.70 -38.66 -7.10
N PRO A 275 -50.28 -38.87 -5.88
CA PRO A 275 -50.38 -38.08 -4.62
C PRO A 275 -50.19 -38.93 -3.33
N THR A 276 -50.27 -38.32 -2.12
CA THR A 276 -51.15 -38.75 -0.99
C THR A 276 -51.04 -37.81 0.23
N ASP A 277 -52.16 -37.14 0.52
CA ASP A 277 -52.97 -37.08 1.75
C ASP A 277 -52.43 -36.74 3.17
N ASP A 278 -53.28 -35.93 3.84
CA ASP A 278 -53.65 -35.92 5.27
C ASP A 278 -52.66 -35.30 6.30
N ASP A 279 -53.06 -34.51 7.31
CA ASP A 279 -54.37 -34.10 7.86
C ASP A 279 -54.10 -33.02 8.95
N SER A 280 -55.06 -32.10 9.18
CA SER A 280 -55.38 -31.37 10.45
C SER A 280 -54.28 -30.54 11.18
N SER A 281 -54.48 -29.38 11.80
CA SER A 281 -55.63 -28.67 12.38
C SER A 281 -55.19 -27.26 12.86
N ASP A 282 -56.09 -26.28 12.78
CA ASP A 282 -56.11 -24.93 13.43
C ASP A 282 -56.37 -25.06 14.97
N PRO A 283 -56.56 -24.01 15.82
CA PRO A 283 -56.40 -22.54 15.71
C PRO A 283 -55.73 -21.86 16.93
N THR A 284 -55.55 -20.52 16.87
CA THR A 284 -55.82 -19.45 17.90
C THR A 284 -54.88 -18.26 17.62
N ASP A 285 -55.38 -17.11 17.16
CA ASP A 285 -56.00 -15.98 17.88
C ASP A 285 -55.00 -14.90 18.34
N ASP A 286 -55.44 -13.65 18.14
CA ASP A 286 -55.15 -12.41 18.85
C ASP A 286 -53.93 -11.52 18.48
N ASP A 287 -54.31 -10.39 17.84
CA ASP A 287 -54.07 -9.00 18.26
C ASP A 287 -52.68 -8.58 18.77
N ALA A 288 -52.06 -7.64 18.05
CA ALA A 288 -51.68 -6.34 18.61
C ALA A 288 -51.23 -5.37 17.51
N SER A 289 -51.78 -4.17 17.56
CA SER A 289 -51.28 -2.95 16.94
C SER A 289 -49.95 -2.52 17.59
N ASP A 290 -49.10 -1.84 16.83
CA ASP A 290 -48.74 -0.43 17.08
C ASP A 290 -47.58 0.03 16.19
N ASP A 291 -47.70 1.29 15.77
CA ASP A 291 -46.68 2.15 15.18
C ASP A 291 -45.33 2.06 15.92
N ASP A 292 -44.22 2.06 15.19
CA ASP A 292 -43.15 3.00 15.52
C ASP A 292 -42.29 3.34 14.30
N SER A 293 -42.33 4.63 13.96
CA SER A 293 -41.40 5.33 13.09
C SER A 293 -40.02 5.37 13.74
N THR A 294 -38.97 4.93 13.03
CA THR A 294 -37.60 5.33 13.37
C THR A 294 -36.87 5.82 12.14
N ASP A 295 -36.42 7.06 12.27
CA ASP A 295 -35.65 7.85 11.32
C ASP A 295 -34.30 7.18 11.00
N ASP A 296 -34.03 7.02 9.71
CA ASP A 296 -32.76 6.53 9.18
C ASP A 296 -31.75 7.68 9.11
N ASP A 297 -31.05 7.90 10.21
CA ASP A 297 -29.96 8.89 10.33
C ASP A 297 -28.68 8.31 9.72
N GLY A 298 -28.61 8.30 8.39
CA GLY A 298 -27.45 7.94 7.60
C GLY A 298 -26.32 8.97 7.70
N SER A 299 -25.57 8.95 8.81
CA SER A 299 -24.31 9.71 8.96
C SER A 299 -23.27 9.18 7.99
N SER A 300 -23.11 9.89 6.87
CA SER A 300 -22.01 9.67 5.93
C SER A 300 -20.70 10.19 6.52
N TYR A 301 -19.84 9.27 6.94
CA TYR A 301 -18.45 9.58 7.28
C TYR A 301 -17.68 9.91 5.99
N SER A 302 -17.76 11.19 5.58
CA SER A 302 -16.88 11.77 4.56
C SER A 302 -15.44 11.73 5.06
N THR A 303 -14.63 10.85 4.48
CA THR A 303 -13.18 10.85 4.67
C THR A 303 -12.60 12.05 3.93
N GLY A 304 -12.57 13.19 4.61
CA GLY A 304 -11.97 14.43 4.11
C GLY A 304 -10.49 14.23 3.79
N VAL A 305 -10.18 14.06 2.52
CA VAL A 305 -8.85 14.32 1.99
C VAL A 305 -8.74 15.85 1.93
N GLY A 306 -7.98 16.43 2.86
CA GLY A 306 -7.90 17.89 3.03
C GLY A 306 -7.60 18.62 1.72
N PHE A 307 -8.42 19.61 1.41
CA PHE A 307 -8.21 20.53 0.29
C PHE A 307 -6.90 21.33 0.53
N PHE A 308 -5.93 21.21 -0.38
CA PHE A 308 -4.81 22.15 -0.43
C PHE A 308 -5.32 23.48 -1.03
N THR A 309 -5.16 24.61 -0.32
CA THR A 309 -5.64 25.92 -0.79
C THR A 309 -4.69 26.53 -1.85
N LEU A 310 -5.19 27.48 -2.65
CA LEU A 310 -4.38 28.21 -3.65
C LEU A 310 -3.20 28.97 -3.03
N GLU A 311 -3.31 29.41 -1.78
CA GLU A 311 -2.20 30.02 -1.03
C GLU A 311 -1.08 29.00 -0.76
N MET A 312 -1.42 27.74 -0.50
CA MET A 312 -0.43 26.66 -0.35
C MET A 312 0.37 26.42 -1.64
N LEU A 313 -0.14 26.79 -2.82
CA LEU A 313 0.59 26.67 -4.10
C LEU A 313 1.59 27.81 -4.30
N TRP A 314 1.35 29.00 -3.73
CA TRP A 314 2.17 30.19 -3.91
C TRP A 314 3.46 30.18 -3.09
N ASP A 315 3.39 29.87 -1.79
CA ASP A 315 4.60 29.73 -0.94
C ASP A 315 5.51 28.59 -1.43
N PHE A 316 4.94 27.66 -2.18
CA PHE A 316 5.64 26.52 -2.76
C PHE A 316 6.36 26.84 -4.08
N LEU A 317 5.77 27.67 -4.95
CA LEU A 317 6.48 28.24 -6.09
C LEU A 317 7.78 28.88 -5.60
N LEU A 318 7.73 29.62 -4.48
CA LEU A 318 8.89 30.22 -3.83
C LEU A 318 9.94 29.21 -3.30
N PHE A 319 9.55 27.97 -2.99
CA PHE A 319 10.47 26.91 -2.54
C PHE A 319 11.13 26.17 -3.71
N VAL A 320 10.41 26.06 -4.83
CA VAL A 320 10.80 25.30 -6.02
C VAL A 320 11.61 26.13 -7.01
N THR A 321 11.39 27.45 -7.07
CA THR A 321 12.21 28.43 -7.81
C THR A 321 13.44 28.83 -7.01
#